data_AF-A0A699Z8A5-F1
#
_entry.id   AF-A0A699Z8A5-F1
#
_cell.length_a   1.000
_cell.length_b   1.000
_cell.length_c   1.000
_cell.angle_alpha   90.00
_cell.angle_beta   90.00
_cell.angle_gamma   90.00
#
_symmetry.space_group_name_H-M   'P 1'
#
loop_
_entity.id
_entity.type
_entity.pdbx_description
1 polymer ?
#
loop_
_entity_poly.entity_id
_entity_poly.type
_entity_poly.pdbx_seq_one_letter_code
_entity_poly.pdbx_strand_id
1 'polypeptide(L)'
;YQEGLRVVVSTANFIHCDCTAKTQGIWHQDFPWKDAASPSSSDFEASLTDYLAAMQLPLPWRYRVAKVVAQADMSSARAFLVPSVP
;
A
#
# COMPACT_ATOMS: atom_id res chain seq x y z
N TYR A 1 -4.74 8.65 7.05
CA TYR A 1 -5.49 9.91 7.20
C TYR A 1 -6.69 9.68 8.08
N GLN A 2 -7.42 10.73 8.46
CA GLN A 2 -8.65 10.55 9.24
C GLN A 2 -9.70 9.78 8.42
N GLU A 3 -9.72 10.00 7.10
CA GLU A 3 -10.73 9.51 6.16
C GLU A 3 -10.34 8.20 5.45
N GLY A 4 -9.08 7.76 5.56
CA GLY A 4 -8.62 6.57 4.83
C GLY A 4 -7.11 6.37 4.80
N LEU A 5 -6.68 5.53 3.86
CA LEU A 5 -5.30 5.16 3.58
C LEU A 5 -4.91 5.58 2.17
N ARG A 6 -3.75 6.25 2.01
CA ARG A 6 -3.10 6.42 0.70
C ARG A 6 -2.01 5.38 0.57
N VAL A 7 -1.99 4.68 -0.56
CA VAL A 7 -0.84 3.86 -0.97
C VAL A 7 -0.07 4.64 -2.02
N VAL A 8 1.25 4.72 -1.85
CA VAL A 8 2.17 5.34 -2.80
C VAL A 8 3.24 4.32 -3.16
N VAL A 9 3.41 4.06 -4.46
CA VAL A 9 4.50 3.26 -5.01
C VAL A 9 5.38 4.21 -5.81
N SER A 10 6.65 4.32 -5.45
CA SER A 10 7.59 5.23 -6.08
C SER A 10 8.90 4.53 -6.42
N THR A 11 9.57 5.03 -7.46
CA THR A 11 10.92 4.61 -7.86
C THR A 11 12.04 5.41 -7.18
N ALA A 12 11.71 6.52 -6.50
CA ALA A 12 12.69 7.38 -5.86
C ALA A 12 13.11 6.86 -4.47
N ASN A 13 14.41 6.83 -4.20
CA ASN A 13 14.88 6.71 -2.81
C ASN A 13 14.56 8.00 -2.03
N PHE A 14 14.48 7.92 -0.70
CA PHE A 14 14.25 9.09 0.17
C PHE A 14 15.51 9.92 0.40
N ILE A 15 16.13 10.38 -0.68
CA ILE A 15 17.30 11.26 -0.68
C ILE A 15 17.09 12.41 -1.66
N HIS A 16 17.67 13.57 -1.34
CA HIS A 16 17.43 14.82 -2.08
C HIS A 16 17.66 14.69 -3.59
N CYS A 17 18.76 14.07 -4.02
CA CYS A 17 19.12 13.97 -5.43
C CYS A 17 18.13 13.12 -6.25
N ASP A 18 17.58 12.06 -5.66
CA ASP A 18 16.58 11.22 -6.33
C ASP A 18 15.25 11.94 -6.50
N CYS A 19 14.91 12.84 -5.57
CA CYS A 19 13.68 13.62 -5.58
C CYS A 19 13.76 14.92 -6.43
N THR A 20 14.95 15.34 -6.87
CA THR A 20 15.14 16.66 -7.53
C THR A 20 15.84 16.60 -8.88
N ALA A 21 16.68 15.59 -9.12
CA ALA A 21 17.58 15.57 -10.28
C ALA A 21 17.38 14.35 -11.19
N LYS A 22 16.29 13.59 -11.01
CA LYS A 22 15.97 12.40 -11.81
C LYS A 22 14.51 12.42 -12.24
N THR A 23 14.23 11.88 -13.42
CA THR A 23 12.87 11.50 -13.79
C THR A 23 12.49 10.27 -12.97
N GLN A 24 11.43 10.39 -12.17
CA GLN A 24 10.94 9.34 -11.28
C GLN A 24 9.47 9.03 -11.58
N GLY A 25 9.08 7.79 -11.31
CA GLY A 25 7.68 7.35 -11.36
C GLY A 25 7.04 7.40 -9.97
N ILE A 26 5.77 7.82 -9.94
CA ILE A 26 4.90 7.70 -8.76
C ILE A 26 3.54 7.21 -9.23
N TRP A 27 3.07 6.14 -8.61
CA TRP A 27 1.65 5.78 -8.60
C TRP A 27 1.11 5.99 -7.19
N HIS A 28 -0.08 6.56 -7.09
CA HIS A 28 -0.78 6.64 -5.81
C HIS A 28 -2.28 6.50 -5.98
N GLN A 29 -2.92 6.01 -4.92
CA GLN A 29 -4.36 5.98 -4.81
C GLN A 29 -4.79 6.10 -3.35
N ASP A 30 -5.92 6.78 -3.14
CA ASP A 30 -6.59 6.87 -1.85
C ASP A 30 -7.66 5.81 -1.75
N PHE A 31 -7.74 5.20 -0.58
CA PHE A 31 -8.70 4.17 -0.21
C PHE A 31 -9.43 4.60 1.06
N PRO A 32 -10.76 4.66 1.06
CA PRO A 32 -11.52 4.97 2.27
C PRO A 32 -11.41 3.83 3.28
N TRP A 33 -11.80 4.07 4.52
CA TRP A 33 -12.00 2.98 5.47
C TRP A 33 -13.20 2.12 5.07
N LYS A 34 -13.13 0.80 5.34
CA LYS A 34 -14.23 -0.12 5.10
C LYS A 34 -15.46 0.26 5.93
N ASP A 35 -16.64 0.14 5.32
CA ASP A 35 -17.94 0.24 5.98
C ASP A 35 -18.72 -1.09 5.86
N ALA A 36 -20.01 -1.07 6.18
CA ALA A 36 -20.86 -2.26 6.12
C ALA A 36 -21.16 -2.75 4.69
N ALA A 37 -20.98 -1.89 3.67
CA ALA A 37 -21.18 -2.20 2.26
C ALA A 37 -19.87 -2.59 1.55
N SER A 38 -18.72 -2.25 2.15
CA SER A 38 -17.41 -2.63 1.62
C SER A 38 -17.28 -4.16 1.48
N PRO A 39 -16.68 -4.65 0.39
CA PRO A 39 -16.33 -6.06 0.28
C PRO A 39 -15.29 -6.44 1.33
N SER A 40 -15.26 -7.72 1.68
CA SER A 40 -14.32 -8.24 2.68
C SER A 40 -12.85 -8.12 2.26
N SER A 41 -12.58 -8.21 0.95
CA SER A 41 -11.24 -8.09 0.35
C SER A 41 -11.33 -7.69 -1.14
N SER A 42 -10.18 -7.35 -1.73
CA SER A 42 -9.98 -7.16 -3.18
C SER A 42 -8.65 -7.79 -3.65
N ASP A 43 -8.48 -7.98 -4.95
CA ASP A 43 -7.23 -8.53 -5.53
C ASP A 43 -6.00 -7.69 -5.14
N PHE A 44 -6.17 -6.37 -5.10
CA PHE A 44 -5.12 -5.44 -4.69
C PHE A 44 -4.80 -5.57 -3.20
N GLU A 45 -5.83 -5.66 -2.34
CA GLU A 45 -5.65 -5.86 -0.88
C GLU A 45 -4.92 -7.18 -0.59
N ALA A 46 -5.34 -8.27 -1.23
CA ALA A 46 -4.71 -9.58 -1.07
C ALA A 46 -3.23 -9.54 -1.48
N SER A 47 -2.94 -9.04 -2.68
CA SER A 47 -1.57 -8.95 -3.20
C SER A 47 -0.66 -8.08 -2.32
N LEU A 48 -1.17 -6.95 -1.83
CA LEU A 48 -0.42 -6.06 -0.94
C LEU A 48 -0.18 -6.71 0.44
N THR A 49 -1.19 -7.40 0.96
CA THR A 49 -1.09 -8.13 2.24
C THR A 49 -0.03 -9.22 2.15
N ASP A 50 -0.04 -10.02 1.09
CA ASP A 50 0.93 -11.09 0.86
C ASP A 50 2.36 -10.53 0.72
N TYR A 51 2.53 -9.46 -0.06
CA TYR A 51 3.81 -8.76 -0.17
C TYR A 51 4.33 -8.31 1.20
N LEU A 52 3.50 -7.63 2.00
CA LEU A 52 3.88 -7.15 3.32
C LEU A 52 4.12 -8.29 4.33
N ALA A 53 3.46 -9.43 4.18
CA ALA A 53 3.68 -10.61 5.02
C ALA A 53 5.03 -11.29 4.72
N ALA A 54 5.45 -11.28 3.45
CA ALA A 54 6.77 -11.76 3.03
C ALA A 54 7.90 -10.81 3.48
N MET A 55 7.60 -9.52 3.66
CA MET A 55 8.56 -8.56 4.21
C MET A 55 8.89 -8.90 5.67
N GLN A 56 10.19 -8.97 5.98
CA GLN A 56 10.70 -9.18 7.33
C GLN A 56 10.63 -7.89 8.17
N LEU A 57 9.44 -7.28 8.25
CA LEU A 57 9.23 -6.03 8.98
C LEU A 57 9.45 -6.24 10.48
N PRO A 58 10.20 -5.35 11.16
CA PRO A 58 10.38 -5.43 12.60
C PRO A 58 9.07 -5.19 13.32
N LEU A 59 8.92 -5.78 14.52
CA LEU A 59 7.83 -5.41 15.40
C LEU A 59 8.03 -3.98 15.94
N PRO A 60 6.97 -3.17 16.10
CA PRO A 60 5.55 -3.50 15.93
C PRO A 60 4.99 -3.27 14.53
N TRP A 61 5.83 -2.88 13.56
CA TRP A 61 5.39 -2.42 12.24
C TRP A 61 4.64 -3.48 11.45
N ARG A 62 5.07 -4.74 11.53
CA ARG A 62 4.35 -5.86 10.91
C ARG A 62 2.86 -5.89 11.26
N TYR A 63 2.52 -5.76 12.54
CA TYR A 63 1.12 -5.77 12.99
C TYR A 63 0.38 -4.48 12.64
N ARG A 64 1.04 -3.33 12.77
CA ARG A 64 0.42 -2.03 12.48
C ARG A 64 0.03 -1.92 11.00
N VAL A 65 0.94 -2.27 10.10
CA VAL A 65 0.67 -2.16 8.66
C VAL A 65 -0.39 -3.17 8.23
N ALA A 66 -0.31 -4.43 8.66
CA ALA A 66 -1.34 -5.44 8.38
C ALA A 66 -2.73 -5.00 8.84
N LYS A 67 -2.82 -4.41 10.05
CA LYS A 67 -4.09 -3.89 10.58
C LYS A 67 -4.64 -2.74 9.73
N VAL A 68 -3.81 -1.77 9.36
CA VAL A 68 -4.25 -0.58 8.61
C VAL A 68 -4.66 -0.95 7.18
N VAL A 69 -3.94 -1.87 6.53
CA VAL A 69 -4.30 -2.39 5.20
C VAL A 69 -5.65 -3.10 5.24
N ALA A 70 -5.86 -3.98 6.22
CA ALA A 70 -7.12 -4.73 6.36
C ALA A 70 -8.35 -3.84 6.64
N GLN A 71 -8.14 -2.63 7.17
CA GLN A 71 -9.20 -1.64 7.45
C GLN A 71 -9.58 -0.77 6.25
N ALA A 72 -8.76 -0.74 5.19
CA ALA A 72 -9.00 0.10 4.03
C ALA A 72 -9.79 -0.66 2.95
N ASP A 73 -10.79 -0.02 2.35
CA ASP A 73 -11.51 -0.57 1.21
C ASP A 73 -10.71 -0.34 -0.08
N MET A 74 -10.06 -1.40 -0.54
CA MET A 74 -9.24 -1.38 -1.75
C MET A 74 -9.96 -1.93 -2.99
N SER A 75 -11.28 -2.05 -2.96
CA SER A 75 -12.08 -2.56 -4.10
C SER A 75 -12.04 -1.64 -5.32
N SER A 76 -11.78 -0.36 -5.12
CA SER A 76 -11.67 0.66 -6.18
C SER A 76 -10.28 0.74 -6.83
N ALA A 77 -9.36 -0.17 -6.50
CA ALA A 77 -7.99 -0.12 -7.00
C ALA A 77 -7.94 -0.11 -8.53
N ARG A 78 -7.21 0.87 -9.10
CA ARG A 78 -7.09 1.06 -10.56
C ARG A 78 -5.82 0.42 -11.15
N ALA A 79 -5.12 -0.39 -10.36
CA ALA A 79 -3.90 -1.06 -10.73
C ALA A 79 -3.86 -2.45 -10.10
N PHE A 80 -3.12 -3.36 -10.73
CA PHE A 80 -2.73 -4.64 -10.14
C PHE A 80 -1.34 -4.49 -9.52
N LEU A 81 -1.15 -5.06 -8.33
CA LEU A 81 0.17 -5.10 -7.71
C LEU A 81 0.93 -6.32 -8.24
N VAL A 82 2.14 -6.10 -8.76
CA VAL A 82 3.05 -7.16 -9.22
C VAL A 82 4.29 -7.15 -8.34
N PRO A 83 4.27 -7.82 -7.18
CA PRO A 83 5.40 -7.82 -6.24
C PRO A 83 6.47 -8.85 -6.64
N SER A 84 7.69 -8.64 -6.17
CA SER A 84 8.77 -9.65 -6.18
C SER A 84 9.28 -9.81 -4.75
N VAL A 85 9.39 -11.06 -4.28
CA VAL A 85 9.84 -11.41 -2.93
C VAL A 85 11.02 -12.39 -3.01
N PRO A 86 12.01 -12.33 -2.10
CA PRO A 86 13.13 -13.27 -2.04
C PRO A 86 12.74 -14.71 -1.73
#